data_AF-A0A355BE42-F1
#
_entry.id   AF-A0A355BE42-F1
#
_cell.length_a   1.000
_cell.length_b   1.000
_cell.length_c   1.000
_cell.angle_alpha   90.00
_cell.angle_beta   90.00
_cell.angle_gamma   90.00
#
_symmetry.space_group_name_H-M   'P 1'
#
loop_
_entity.id
_entity.type
_entity.pdbx_description
1 polymer ?
#
loop_
_entity_poly.entity_id
_entity_poly.type
_entity_poly.pdbx_seq_one_letter_code
_entity_poly.pdbx_strand_id
1 'polypeptide(L)'
;MKEVINISRSRAQESSAAIERLYISMRHLFNRGFYKPMGVSGDTLREALLSLRPEIYGSIADEKVELNGLLYVIERLPEGIEQCRFINLTSDEGYANSHFKALVPSKRKRNCYRIDEEQMNIEITRGRSDIYDILTHLTFVFIESHKIKDRVLVDESGEQTREWQKLEHFVLQNKKLTLIDREKVISHLSSVLGRTFLEVQSTYSDFATTDAPERFLHIIYWLGKLAIEESVHNNKRTITFSPVLRERLGHHIYGEIWANTIKKALIDKNLINRPLHIISANMHSVMNCIFAQAVIGKNYKNKPEFDIFEDLSHANNHSLRKKVAEYALNNGMFFIRDTSGTTIDVQIFDTAVIDFKNTRFSSAKFNENKPVIIVMDYAFGEQAYETIDE
;
A
#
# COMPACT_ATOMS: atom_id res chain seq x y z
N MET A 1 12.47 49.76 -9.30
CA MET A 1 12.22 48.57 -8.46
C MET A 1 11.50 47.56 -9.33
N LYS A 2 12.05 46.37 -9.56
CA LYS A 2 11.30 45.30 -10.22
C LYS A 2 10.24 44.82 -9.23
N GLU A 3 8.97 44.85 -9.62
CA GLU A 3 7.90 44.24 -8.84
C GLU A 3 8.26 42.78 -8.60
N VAL A 4 8.34 42.40 -7.32
CA VAL A 4 8.46 41.01 -6.93
C VAL A 4 7.13 40.37 -7.25
N ILE A 5 7.05 39.71 -8.41
CA ILE A 5 5.88 38.92 -8.79
C ILE A 5 5.79 37.80 -7.76
N ASN A 6 4.81 37.91 -6.86
CA ASN A 6 4.56 36.90 -5.85
C ASN A 6 3.80 35.75 -6.53
N ILE A 7 4.55 34.86 -7.19
CA ILE A 7 3.99 33.68 -7.85
C ILE A 7 3.55 32.72 -6.74
N SER A 8 2.26 32.72 -6.44
CA SER A 8 1.66 31.69 -5.58
C SER A 8 1.80 30.33 -6.27
N ARG A 9 2.31 29.34 -5.52
CA ARG A 9 2.45 27.98 -6.05
C ARG A 9 1.07 27.39 -6.28
N SER A 10 0.91 26.65 -7.38
CA SER A 10 -0.32 25.89 -7.59
C SER A 10 -0.38 24.70 -6.64
N ARG A 11 -1.59 24.20 -6.35
CA ARG A 11 -1.78 22.99 -5.53
C ARG A 11 -1.01 21.78 -6.10
N ALA A 12 -0.92 21.69 -7.43
CA ALA A 12 -0.15 20.66 -8.10
C ALA A 12 1.35 20.78 -7.80
N GLN A 13 1.91 21.99 -7.84
CA GLN A 13 3.33 22.23 -7.51
C GLN A 13 3.62 21.93 -6.04
N GLU A 14 2.72 22.30 -5.13
CA GLU A 14 2.85 21.94 -3.70
C GLU A 14 2.83 20.43 -3.49
N SER A 15 1.92 19.72 -4.17
CA SER A 15 1.78 18.27 -4.07
C SER A 15 3.03 17.57 -4.60
N SER A 16 3.55 17.98 -5.76
CA SER A 16 4.79 17.42 -6.31
C SER A 16 5.98 17.63 -5.38
N ALA A 17 6.14 18.84 -4.84
CA ALA A 17 7.20 19.13 -3.88
C ALA A 17 7.05 18.34 -2.57
N ALA A 18 5.82 18.11 -2.11
CA ALA A 18 5.56 17.30 -0.93
C ALA A 18 5.86 15.82 -1.16
N ILE A 19 5.52 15.27 -2.33
CA ILE A 19 5.88 13.90 -2.73
C ILE A 19 7.40 13.73 -2.79
N GLU A 20 8.11 14.68 -3.39
CA GLU A 20 9.57 14.65 -3.47
C GLU A 20 10.21 14.71 -2.08
N ARG A 21 9.72 15.59 -1.19
CA ARG A 21 10.18 15.65 0.20
C ARG A 21 9.91 14.33 0.94
N LEU A 22 8.72 13.76 0.83
CA LEU A 22 8.41 12.46 1.44
C LEU A 22 9.41 11.40 0.99
N TYR A 23 9.63 11.29 -0.33
CA TYR A 23 10.55 10.31 -0.90
C TYR A 23 11.99 10.49 -0.39
N ILE A 24 12.54 11.70 -0.48
CA ILE A 24 13.91 12.00 -0.03
C ILE A 24 14.05 11.73 1.49
N SER A 25 13.08 12.16 2.29
CA SER A 25 13.09 11.96 3.73
C SER A 25 13.01 10.47 4.09
N MET A 26 12.11 9.70 3.49
CA MET A 26 12.02 8.26 3.76
C MET A 26 13.32 7.54 3.42
N ARG A 27 13.93 7.86 2.27
CA ARG A 27 15.23 7.31 1.87
C ARG A 27 16.34 7.65 2.87
N HIS A 28 16.38 8.89 3.35
CA HIS A 28 17.34 9.29 4.37
C HIS A 28 17.14 8.52 5.68
N LEU A 29 15.89 8.36 6.14
CA LEU A 29 15.57 7.63 7.38
C LEU A 29 15.89 6.14 7.26
N PHE A 30 15.63 5.56 6.10
CA PHE A 30 16.01 4.19 5.77
C PHE A 30 17.53 4.00 5.88
N ASN A 31 18.32 4.88 5.24
CA ASN A 31 19.78 4.82 5.31
C ASN A 31 20.30 4.97 6.74
N ARG A 32 19.69 5.87 7.53
CA ARG A 32 20.00 6.07 8.96
C ARG A 32 19.70 4.82 9.80
N GLY A 33 18.73 4.01 9.42
CA GLY A 33 18.39 2.74 10.08
C GLY A 33 17.41 2.86 11.23
N PHE A 34 17.05 4.08 11.68
CA PHE A 34 15.95 4.29 12.61
C PHE A 34 15.51 5.76 12.62
N TYR A 35 14.31 6.01 13.14
CA TYR A 35 13.85 7.35 13.45
C TYR A 35 12.75 7.38 14.52
N LYS A 36 12.59 8.56 15.13
CA LYS A 36 11.48 8.87 16.05
C LYS A 36 10.40 9.63 15.27
N PRO A 37 9.19 9.09 15.09
CA PRO A 37 8.17 9.68 14.21
C PRO A 37 7.70 11.05 14.66
N MET A 38 7.57 11.28 15.97
CA MET A 38 7.18 12.56 16.57
C MET A 38 8.38 13.37 17.07
N GLY A 39 9.61 12.95 16.72
CA GLY A 39 10.83 13.71 16.94
C GLY A 39 11.23 14.52 15.70
N VAL A 40 12.37 15.21 15.81
CA VAL A 40 12.98 16.01 14.72
C VAL A 40 13.20 15.16 13.47
N SER A 41 13.59 13.89 13.63
CA SER A 41 13.82 12.99 12.49
C SER A 41 12.58 12.65 11.67
N GLY A 42 11.38 12.73 12.27
CA GLY A 42 10.12 12.47 11.57
C GLY A 42 9.41 13.74 11.10
N ASP A 43 9.93 14.92 11.44
CA ASP A 43 9.25 16.21 11.24
C ASP A 43 8.95 16.48 9.77
N THR A 44 9.96 16.32 8.92
CA THR A 44 9.82 16.51 7.47
C THR A 44 8.81 15.55 6.85
N LEU A 45 8.67 14.31 7.36
CA LEU A 45 7.63 13.39 6.88
C LEU A 45 6.23 13.87 7.24
N ARG A 46 6.04 14.31 8.49
CA ARG A 46 4.74 14.81 8.95
C ARG A 46 4.33 16.05 8.19
N GLU A 47 5.20 17.05 8.08
CA GLU A 47 4.94 18.28 7.34
C GLU A 47 4.65 18.01 5.85
N ALA A 48 5.43 17.13 5.23
CA ALA A 48 5.20 16.79 3.83
C ALA A 48 3.86 16.07 3.64
N LEU A 49 3.47 15.16 4.55
CA LEU A 49 2.18 14.48 4.46
C LEU A 49 1.00 15.44 4.69
N LEU A 50 1.11 16.34 5.68
CA LEU A 50 0.11 17.38 5.97
C LEU A 50 -0.01 18.42 4.85
N SER A 51 1.08 18.69 4.14
CA SER A 51 1.09 19.55 2.95
C SER A 51 0.44 18.83 1.76
N LEU A 52 0.77 17.54 1.55
CA LEU A 52 0.26 16.73 0.45
C LEU A 52 -1.25 16.51 0.55
N ARG A 53 -1.77 16.25 1.76
CA ARG A 53 -3.19 15.89 2.03
C ARG A 53 -3.71 14.86 1.03
N PRO A 54 -3.16 13.64 1.02
CA PRO A 54 -3.65 12.60 0.12
C PRO A 54 -5.15 12.38 0.31
N GLU A 55 -5.90 12.24 -0.78
CA GLU A 55 -7.36 12.04 -0.74
C GLU A 55 -7.76 10.86 0.16
N ILE A 56 -6.98 9.78 0.12
CA ILE A 56 -7.20 8.58 0.95
C ILE A 56 -7.06 8.83 2.46
N TYR A 57 -6.46 9.94 2.86
CA TYR A 57 -6.27 10.37 4.25
C TYR A 57 -7.18 11.54 4.61
N GLY A 58 -8.18 11.86 3.78
CA GLY A 58 -9.26 12.80 4.09
C GLY A 58 -8.79 14.09 4.77
N SER A 59 -9.34 14.36 5.95
CA SER A 59 -9.07 15.55 6.75
C SER A 59 -7.83 15.43 7.64
N ILE A 60 -6.75 14.77 7.17
CA ILE A 60 -5.50 14.61 7.95
C ILE A 60 -4.93 15.96 8.44
N ALA A 61 -5.12 17.05 7.69
CA ALA A 61 -4.63 18.37 8.07
C ALA A 61 -5.52 19.14 9.05
N ASP A 62 -6.71 18.62 9.37
CA ASP A 62 -7.63 19.25 10.31
C ASP A 62 -7.34 18.82 11.74
N GLU A 63 -7.78 19.60 12.72
CA GLU A 63 -7.63 19.28 14.15
C GLU A 63 -8.49 18.07 14.57
N LYS A 64 -9.56 17.77 13.83
CA LYS A 64 -10.43 16.62 14.09
C LYS A 64 -9.76 15.33 13.64
N VAL A 65 -10.02 14.24 14.35
CA VAL A 65 -9.51 12.92 13.94
C VAL A 65 -10.18 12.49 12.64
N GLU A 66 -9.41 11.97 11.69
CA GLU A 66 -9.91 11.46 10.41
C GLU A 66 -10.34 9.99 10.53
N LEU A 67 -11.64 9.72 10.42
CA LEU A 67 -12.21 8.38 10.66
C LEU A 67 -12.03 7.42 9.47
N ASN A 68 -12.28 7.87 8.24
CA ASN A 68 -12.21 7.05 7.05
C ASN A 68 -10.75 6.74 6.68
N GLY A 69 -9.88 7.73 6.80
CA GLY A 69 -8.44 7.55 6.66
C GLY A 69 -7.89 6.56 7.70
N LEU A 70 -8.34 6.65 8.95
CA LEU A 70 -7.94 5.70 10.00
C LEU A 70 -8.41 4.28 9.68
N LEU A 71 -9.65 4.09 9.24
CA LEU A 71 -10.15 2.78 8.80
C LEU A 71 -9.29 2.22 7.67
N TYR A 72 -9.04 3.02 6.63
CA TYR A 72 -8.21 2.65 5.49
C TYR A 72 -6.81 2.17 5.90
N VAL A 73 -6.19 2.87 6.85
CA VAL A 73 -4.83 2.57 7.34
C VAL A 73 -4.80 1.34 8.24
N ILE A 74 -5.75 1.21 9.19
CA ILE A 74 -5.81 0.08 10.11
C ILE A 74 -6.04 -1.25 9.37
N GLU A 75 -6.77 -1.25 8.24
CA GLU A 75 -6.92 -2.44 7.39
C GLU A 75 -5.61 -2.88 6.68
N ARG A 76 -4.61 -1.99 6.61
CA ARG A 76 -3.33 -2.22 5.90
C ARG A 76 -2.14 -2.45 6.83
N LEU A 77 -2.33 -2.23 8.12
CA LEU A 77 -1.34 -2.49 9.17
C LEU A 77 -1.75 -3.74 9.97
N PRO A 78 -0.78 -4.43 10.62
CA PRO A 78 -1.11 -5.58 11.45
C PRO A 78 -1.93 -5.19 12.68
N GLU A 79 -2.82 -6.08 13.09
CA GLU A 79 -3.60 -5.90 14.32
C GLU A 79 -2.68 -5.74 15.55
N GLY A 80 -3.03 -4.80 16.44
CA GLY A 80 -2.27 -4.50 17.64
C GLY A 80 -1.17 -3.45 17.43
N ILE A 81 -0.84 -3.05 16.20
CA ILE A 81 0.24 -2.08 15.95
C ILE A 81 0.05 -0.76 16.69
N GLU A 82 -1.19 -0.36 16.94
CA GLU A 82 -1.55 0.83 17.70
C GLU A 82 -1.11 0.80 19.17
N GLN A 83 -0.75 -0.40 19.66
CA GLN A 83 -0.25 -0.67 21.01
C GLN A 83 1.28 -0.72 21.05
N CYS A 84 1.96 -0.62 19.90
CA CYS A 84 3.41 -0.74 19.82
C CYS A 84 4.12 0.59 19.94
N ARG A 85 5.18 0.60 20.75
CA ARG A 85 6.16 1.69 20.80
C ARG A 85 7.34 1.45 19.87
N PHE A 86 7.66 0.18 19.61
CA PHE A 86 8.76 -0.22 18.74
C PHE A 86 8.20 -0.92 17.51
N ILE A 87 8.45 -0.35 16.33
CA ILE A 87 8.03 -0.94 15.06
C ILE A 87 9.29 -1.20 14.24
N ASN A 88 9.59 -2.47 14.01
CA ASN A 88 10.79 -2.89 13.31
C ASN A 88 10.42 -3.39 11.91
N LEU A 89 10.96 -2.74 10.88
CA LEU A 89 10.88 -3.23 9.50
C LEU A 89 12.06 -4.16 9.26
N THR A 90 11.78 -5.41 8.92
CA THR A 90 12.78 -6.48 8.77
C THR A 90 12.68 -7.11 7.38
N SER A 91 13.71 -7.84 6.96
CA SER A 91 13.52 -8.83 5.89
C SER A 91 12.96 -10.14 6.47
N ASP A 92 12.79 -11.17 5.63
CA ASP A 92 12.67 -12.54 6.13
C ASP A 92 13.96 -12.93 6.86
N GLU A 93 13.84 -12.94 8.19
CA GLU A 93 14.89 -13.24 9.16
C GLU A 93 14.55 -14.52 9.95
N GLY A 94 13.61 -15.35 9.46
CA GLY A 94 13.33 -16.67 10.03
C GLY A 94 12.32 -16.70 11.18
N TYR A 95 11.59 -15.61 11.44
CA TYR A 95 10.51 -15.59 12.46
C TYR A 95 9.44 -16.65 12.21
N ALA A 96 9.19 -17.00 10.94
CA ALA A 96 8.26 -18.07 10.56
C ALA A 96 8.66 -19.46 11.11
N ASN A 97 9.93 -19.68 11.44
CA ASN A 97 10.44 -20.94 11.99
C ASN A 97 10.38 -21.00 13.53
N SER A 98 9.73 -20.01 14.15
CA SER A 98 9.63 -19.89 15.61
C SER A 98 8.18 -20.08 16.09
N HIS A 99 7.93 -19.81 17.38
CA HIS A 99 6.58 -19.85 17.96
C HIS A 99 5.76 -18.57 17.70
N PHE A 100 6.32 -17.55 17.04
CA PHE A 100 5.57 -16.33 16.74
C PHE A 100 4.47 -16.60 15.72
N LYS A 101 3.23 -16.19 16.03
CA LYS A 101 2.11 -16.27 15.10
C LYS A 101 2.22 -15.13 14.08
N ALA A 102 2.20 -15.48 12.80
CA ALA A 102 2.12 -14.50 11.72
C ALA A 102 0.78 -13.76 11.77
N LEU A 103 0.85 -12.43 11.81
CA LEU A 103 -0.26 -11.48 11.69
C LEU A 103 -0.22 -10.92 10.27
N VAL A 104 -1.26 -11.17 9.48
CA VAL A 104 -1.32 -10.70 8.09
C VAL A 104 -2.44 -9.65 7.98
N PRO A 105 -2.12 -8.40 7.57
CA PRO A 105 -3.13 -7.36 7.38
C PRO A 105 -4.21 -7.76 6.35
N SER A 106 -5.44 -7.31 6.54
CA SER A 106 -6.58 -7.74 5.72
C SER A 106 -6.49 -7.29 4.26
N LYS A 107 -5.92 -6.10 4.00
CA LYS A 107 -5.79 -5.50 2.65
C LYS A 107 -4.35 -5.47 2.10
N ARG A 108 -3.37 -5.98 2.87
CA ARG A 108 -1.95 -6.05 2.49
C ARG A 108 -1.33 -7.35 2.98
N LYS A 109 -0.97 -8.23 2.05
CA LYS A 109 -0.37 -9.52 2.36
C LYS A 109 1.13 -9.37 2.63
N ARG A 110 1.49 -9.29 3.91
CA ARG A 110 2.86 -9.35 4.44
C ARG A 110 2.81 -9.98 5.83
N ASN A 111 3.87 -10.70 6.19
CA ASN A 111 3.96 -11.29 7.52
C ASN A 111 4.37 -10.21 8.51
N CYS A 112 3.64 -10.11 9.62
CA CYS A 112 4.03 -9.32 10.77
C CYS A 112 4.07 -10.23 11.99
N TYR A 113 4.94 -9.93 12.94
CA TYR A 113 5.10 -10.73 14.14
C TYR A 113 5.06 -9.80 15.35
N ARG A 114 4.12 -10.07 16.26
CA ARG A 114 4.11 -9.44 17.58
C ARG A 114 5.16 -10.13 18.44
N ILE A 115 6.19 -9.39 18.85
CA ILE A 115 7.30 -9.95 19.64
C ILE A 115 6.96 -9.93 21.12
N ASP A 116 6.42 -8.81 21.61
CA ASP A 116 6.00 -8.62 22.99
C ASP A 116 4.87 -7.57 23.05
N GLU A 117 4.57 -7.04 24.25
CA GLU A 117 3.52 -6.04 24.47
C GLU A 117 3.78 -4.68 23.82
N GLU A 118 5.01 -4.34 23.42
CA GLU A 118 5.35 -3.02 22.86
C GLU A 118 5.99 -3.10 21.46
N GLN A 119 6.36 -4.29 20.98
CA GLN A 119 7.11 -4.46 19.72
C GLN A 119 6.36 -5.23 18.63
N MET A 120 6.31 -4.60 17.44
CA MET A 120 5.84 -5.21 16.20
C MET A 120 6.99 -5.31 15.19
N ASN A 121 7.21 -6.49 14.63
CA ASN A 121 8.08 -6.67 13.48
C ASN A 121 7.21 -6.80 12.21
N ILE A 122 7.56 -6.08 11.16
CA ILE A 122 6.89 -6.13 9.85
C ILE A 122 7.91 -6.60 8.81
N GLU A 123 7.63 -7.73 8.19
CA GLU A 123 8.48 -8.34 7.17
C GLU A 123 8.22 -7.65 5.82
N ILE A 124 9.28 -7.02 5.29
CA ILE A 124 9.26 -6.32 4.01
C ILE A 124 9.54 -7.33 2.90
N THR A 125 8.63 -7.38 1.93
CA THR A 125 8.70 -8.33 0.81
C THR A 125 8.82 -7.65 -0.54
N ARG A 126 8.33 -6.40 -0.69
CA ARG A 126 8.23 -5.71 -1.99
C ARG A 126 9.13 -4.49 -2.12
N GLY A 127 10.35 -4.60 -1.60
CA GLY A 127 11.34 -3.56 -1.79
C GLY A 127 11.06 -2.27 -1.01
N ARG A 128 11.60 -1.15 -1.52
CA ARG A 128 11.43 0.18 -0.92
C ARG A 128 10.01 0.74 -1.05
N SER A 129 9.27 0.34 -2.09
CA SER A 129 7.88 0.75 -2.26
C SER A 129 6.99 0.28 -1.10
N ASP A 130 7.23 -0.93 -0.59
CA ASP A 130 6.57 -1.48 0.61
C ASP A 130 6.87 -0.64 1.85
N ILE A 131 8.14 -0.25 2.00
CA ILE A 131 8.60 0.62 3.08
C ILE A 131 7.87 1.96 3.03
N TYR A 132 7.83 2.62 1.88
CA TYR A 132 7.18 3.93 1.77
C TYR A 132 5.69 3.86 2.08
N ASP A 133 4.99 2.83 1.61
CA ASP A 133 3.58 2.59 1.96
C ASP A 133 3.41 2.51 3.49
N ILE A 134 4.21 1.67 4.16
CA ILE A 134 4.18 1.52 5.63
C ILE A 134 4.52 2.83 6.33
N LEU A 135 5.57 3.53 5.92
CA LEU A 135 5.99 4.79 6.56
C LEU A 135 4.95 5.90 6.40
N THR A 136 4.23 5.96 5.27
CA THR A 136 3.12 6.92 5.14
C THR A 136 1.95 6.57 6.07
N HIS A 137 1.58 5.29 6.15
CA HIS A 137 0.53 4.81 7.05
C HIS A 137 0.87 5.06 8.52
N LEU A 138 2.10 4.74 8.93
CA LEU A 138 2.56 4.99 10.29
C LEU A 138 2.62 6.49 10.59
N THR A 139 3.13 7.31 9.67
CA THR A 139 3.11 8.78 9.81
C THR A 139 1.68 9.30 10.01
N PHE A 140 0.71 8.81 9.25
CA PHE A 140 -0.71 9.12 9.45
C PHE A 140 -1.17 8.74 10.87
N VAL A 141 -0.92 7.51 11.30
CA VAL A 141 -1.32 7.02 12.64
C VAL A 141 -0.71 7.88 13.75
N PHE A 142 0.56 8.28 13.63
CA PHE A 142 1.20 9.12 14.64
C PHE A 142 0.60 10.53 14.68
N ILE A 143 0.30 11.13 13.52
CA ILE A 143 -0.40 12.41 13.45
C ILE A 143 -1.76 12.32 14.15
N GLU A 144 -2.58 11.32 13.80
CA GLU A 144 -3.91 11.14 14.41
C GLU A 144 -3.83 10.84 15.91
N SER A 145 -2.81 10.08 16.35
CA SER A 145 -2.58 9.83 17.79
C SER A 145 -2.29 11.12 18.56
N HIS A 146 -1.57 12.06 17.94
CA HIS A 146 -1.28 13.35 18.56
C HIS A 146 -2.49 14.28 18.56
N LYS A 147 -3.37 14.22 17.55
CA LYS A 147 -4.66 14.94 17.60
C LYS A 147 -5.54 14.47 18.76
N ILE A 148 -5.56 13.16 19.04
CA ILE A 148 -6.26 12.61 20.21
C ILE A 148 -5.63 13.19 21.49
N LYS A 149 -4.31 13.08 21.64
CA LYS A 149 -3.58 13.61 22.80
C LYS A 149 -3.83 15.11 22.99
N ASP A 150 -3.70 15.92 21.95
CA ASP A 150 -3.89 17.39 22.00
C ASP A 150 -5.31 17.78 22.43
N ARG A 151 -6.30 16.91 22.21
CA ARG A 151 -7.69 17.15 22.63
C ARG A 151 -7.99 16.69 24.06
N VAL A 152 -7.24 15.73 24.60
CA VAL A 152 -7.54 15.13 25.91
C VAL A 152 -6.58 15.51 27.02
N LEU A 153 -5.40 16.00 26.68
CA LEU A 153 -4.41 16.48 27.65
C LEU A 153 -4.72 17.94 28.01
N VAL A 154 -4.95 18.20 29.30
CA VAL A 154 -5.31 19.52 29.83
C VAL A 154 -4.06 20.37 30.05
N ASP A 155 -2.98 19.77 30.52
CA ASP A 155 -1.73 20.45 30.83
C ASP A 155 -0.48 19.58 30.60
N GLU A 156 0.71 20.16 30.77
CA GLU A 156 1.97 19.45 30.63
C GLU A 156 2.27 18.50 31.81
N SER A 157 1.52 18.58 32.91
CA SER A 157 1.71 17.72 34.08
C SER A 157 1.10 16.32 33.90
N GLY A 158 0.23 16.16 32.89
CA GLY A 158 -0.42 14.90 32.57
C GLY A 158 -1.89 14.86 32.94
N GLU A 159 -2.51 15.98 33.33
CA GLU A 159 -3.95 16.02 33.62
C GLU A 159 -4.75 15.73 32.34
N GLN A 160 -5.74 14.84 32.45
CA GLN A 160 -6.54 14.35 31.33
C GLN A 160 -8.00 14.73 31.50
N THR A 161 -8.71 14.96 30.40
CA THR A 161 -10.14 15.24 30.42
C THR A 161 -10.95 14.09 31.01
N ARG A 162 -12.11 14.42 31.57
CA ARG A 162 -13.04 13.44 32.14
C ARG A 162 -13.50 12.41 31.09
N GLU A 163 -13.75 12.86 29.86
CA GLU A 163 -14.18 12.03 28.74
C GLU A 163 -13.14 10.95 28.41
N TRP A 164 -11.86 11.31 28.45
CA TRP A 164 -10.76 10.37 28.27
C TRP A 164 -10.67 9.35 29.40
N GLN A 165 -10.74 9.78 30.65
CA GLN A 165 -10.77 8.88 31.81
C GLN A 165 -11.94 7.89 31.76
N LYS A 166 -13.10 8.32 31.22
CA LYS A 166 -14.24 7.43 30.99
C LYS A 166 -13.94 6.41 29.91
N LEU A 167 -13.40 6.83 28.76
CA LEU A 167 -12.98 5.92 27.68
C LEU A 167 -11.98 4.86 28.20
N GLU A 168 -10.95 5.31 28.91
CA GLU A 168 -9.95 4.43 29.52
C GLU A 168 -10.60 3.39 30.44
N HIS A 169 -11.47 3.83 31.34
CA HIS A 169 -12.16 2.93 32.26
C HIS A 169 -12.96 1.84 31.52
N PHE A 170 -13.63 2.20 30.41
CA PHE A 170 -14.36 1.23 29.60
C PHE A 170 -13.43 0.22 28.93
N VAL A 171 -12.34 0.68 28.33
CA VAL A 171 -11.36 -0.17 27.63
C VAL A 171 -10.67 -1.13 28.61
N LEU A 172 -10.27 -0.65 29.79
CA LEU A 172 -9.60 -1.47 30.81
C LEU A 172 -10.52 -2.51 31.47
N GLN A 173 -11.84 -2.26 31.53
CA GLN A 173 -12.77 -3.25 32.06
C GLN A 173 -12.97 -4.45 31.14
N ASN A 174 -12.73 -4.29 29.83
CA ASN A 174 -12.85 -5.33 28.81
C ASN A 174 -14.15 -6.15 28.88
N LYS A 175 -15.27 -5.47 29.20
CA LYS A 175 -16.61 -6.08 29.30
C LYS A 175 -17.39 -5.86 28.02
N LYS A 176 -18.23 -6.84 27.66
CA LYS A 176 -19.20 -6.70 26.58
C LYS A 176 -20.17 -5.56 26.90
N LEU A 177 -20.27 -4.57 26.02
CA LEU A 177 -21.13 -3.41 26.23
C LEU A 177 -22.58 -3.73 25.87
N THR A 178 -23.50 -3.22 26.68
CA THR A 178 -24.91 -3.09 26.30
C THR A 178 -25.05 -1.99 25.25
N LEU A 179 -26.18 -1.94 24.53
CA LEU A 179 -26.43 -0.85 23.58
C LEU A 179 -26.36 0.53 24.26
N ILE A 180 -26.96 0.65 25.45
CA ILE A 180 -26.99 1.88 26.24
C ILE A 180 -25.58 2.29 26.66
N ASP A 181 -24.76 1.34 27.12
CA ASP A 181 -23.39 1.66 27.54
C ASP A 181 -22.53 2.02 26.34
N ARG A 182 -22.72 1.34 25.19
CA ARG A 182 -22.04 1.68 23.94
C ARG A 182 -22.36 3.11 23.50
N GLU A 183 -23.62 3.53 23.52
CA GLU A 183 -24.01 4.91 23.19
C GLU A 183 -23.36 5.94 24.12
N LYS A 184 -23.28 5.64 25.44
CA LYS A 184 -22.56 6.50 26.38
C LYS A 184 -21.07 6.61 26.05
N VAL A 185 -20.41 5.48 25.74
CA VAL A 185 -18.98 5.50 25.39
C VAL A 185 -18.75 6.24 24.08
N ILE A 186 -19.60 6.03 23.07
CA ILE A 186 -19.54 6.74 21.79
C ILE A 186 -19.69 8.25 22.01
N SER A 187 -20.54 8.69 22.94
CA SER A 187 -20.67 10.11 23.27
C SER A 187 -19.40 10.70 23.90
N HIS A 188 -18.68 9.95 24.74
CA HIS A 188 -17.37 10.40 25.26
C HIS A 188 -16.33 10.39 24.14
N LEU A 189 -16.33 9.35 23.31
CA LEU A 189 -15.41 9.20 22.19
C LEU A 189 -15.59 10.32 21.16
N SER A 190 -16.81 10.77 20.90
CA SER A 190 -17.05 11.86 19.95
C SER A 190 -16.39 13.16 20.39
N SER A 191 -16.39 13.45 21.70
CA SER A 191 -15.62 14.55 22.28
C SER A 191 -14.11 14.35 22.10
N VAL A 192 -13.58 13.16 22.43
CA VAL A 192 -12.15 12.82 22.26
C VAL A 192 -11.68 12.97 20.81
N LEU A 193 -12.53 12.64 19.84
CA LEU A 193 -12.21 12.68 18.41
C LEU A 193 -12.50 14.04 17.75
N GLY A 194 -13.20 14.95 18.43
CA GLY A 194 -13.69 16.21 17.86
C GLY A 194 -14.75 16.00 16.76
N ARG A 195 -15.47 14.88 16.82
CA ARG A 195 -16.49 14.46 15.85
C ARG A 195 -17.87 14.45 16.48
N THR A 196 -18.90 14.46 15.66
CA THR A 196 -20.28 14.32 16.14
C THR A 196 -20.56 12.87 16.56
N PHE A 197 -21.55 12.69 17.44
CA PHE A 197 -22.02 11.37 17.83
C PHE A 197 -22.41 10.51 16.61
N LEU A 198 -23.12 11.10 15.63
CA LEU A 198 -23.57 10.41 14.43
C LEU A 198 -22.41 9.94 13.55
N GLU A 199 -21.39 10.79 13.33
CA GLU A 199 -20.19 10.39 12.58
C GLU A 199 -19.53 9.17 13.24
N VAL A 200 -19.26 9.24 14.54
CA VAL A 200 -18.60 8.16 15.28
C VAL A 200 -19.44 6.90 15.33
N GLN A 201 -20.75 7.02 15.53
CA GLN A 201 -21.67 5.88 15.54
C GLN A 201 -21.72 5.18 14.17
N SER A 202 -21.73 5.94 13.08
CA SER A 202 -21.78 5.39 11.72
C SER A 202 -20.54 4.59 11.34
N THR A 203 -19.36 4.95 11.85
CA THR A 203 -18.10 4.24 11.55
C THR A 203 -17.76 3.16 12.58
N TYR A 204 -18.47 3.10 13.70
CA TYR A 204 -18.12 2.25 14.84
C TYR A 204 -18.00 0.77 14.48
N SER A 205 -18.99 0.25 13.73
CA SER A 205 -19.04 -1.15 13.32
C SER A 205 -17.97 -1.52 12.30
N ASP A 206 -17.43 -0.56 11.56
CA ASP A 206 -16.50 -0.82 10.46
C ASP A 206 -15.13 -1.29 10.97
N PHE A 207 -14.77 -0.91 12.20
CA PHE A 207 -13.55 -1.37 12.87
C PHE A 207 -13.73 -2.70 13.60
N ALA A 208 -14.96 -3.14 13.83
CA ALA A 208 -15.27 -4.32 14.62
C ALA A 208 -14.83 -5.61 13.93
N THR A 209 -14.41 -6.59 14.73
CA THR A 209 -14.20 -7.97 14.28
C THR A 209 -15.15 -8.91 15.03
N THR A 210 -15.26 -10.15 14.56
CA THR A 210 -16.07 -11.18 15.22
C THR A 210 -15.64 -11.39 16.68
N ASP A 211 -14.34 -11.30 16.94
CA ASP A 211 -13.76 -11.53 18.27
C ASP A 211 -13.63 -10.23 19.10
N ALA A 212 -13.61 -9.06 18.45
CA ALA A 212 -13.47 -7.75 19.09
C ALA A 212 -14.53 -6.75 18.57
N PRO A 213 -15.78 -6.81 19.08
CA PRO A 213 -16.86 -5.94 18.64
C PRO A 213 -16.64 -4.46 19.01
N GLU A 214 -15.88 -4.19 20.07
CA GLU A 214 -15.58 -2.83 20.55
C GLU A 214 -14.18 -2.36 20.13
N ARG A 215 -13.57 -3.00 19.12
CA ARG A 215 -12.18 -2.76 18.67
C ARG A 215 -11.87 -1.30 18.40
N PHE A 216 -12.83 -0.52 17.91
CA PHE A 216 -12.64 0.92 17.69
C PHE A 216 -12.23 1.67 18.96
N LEU A 217 -12.85 1.37 20.10
CA LEU A 217 -12.52 1.99 21.39
C LEU A 217 -11.08 1.70 21.79
N HIS A 218 -10.65 0.44 21.64
CA HIS A 218 -9.30 0.01 21.95
C HIS A 218 -8.29 0.73 21.06
N ILE A 219 -8.58 0.86 19.76
CA ILE A 219 -7.69 1.57 18.83
C ILE A 219 -7.48 3.01 19.26
N ILE A 220 -8.57 3.76 19.49
CA ILE A 220 -8.46 5.18 19.88
C ILE A 220 -7.77 5.33 21.23
N TYR A 221 -8.09 4.47 22.21
CA TYR A 221 -7.45 4.51 23.52
C TYR A 221 -5.94 4.28 23.41
N TRP A 222 -5.48 3.25 22.70
CA TRP A 222 -4.05 2.97 22.62
C TRP A 222 -3.27 4.01 21.84
N LEU A 223 -3.84 4.54 20.76
CA LEU A 223 -3.25 5.66 20.03
C LEU A 223 -3.06 6.88 20.93
N GLY A 224 -4.12 7.32 21.63
CA GLY A 224 -4.04 8.47 22.52
C GLY A 224 -3.13 8.23 23.72
N LYS A 225 -3.22 7.06 24.36
CA LYS A 225 -2.40 6.68 25.53
C LYS A 225 -0.92 6.79 25.21
N LEU A 226 -0.45 6.15 24.12
CA LEU A 226 0.96 6.19 23.76
C LEU A 226 1.44 7.60 23.38
N ALA A 227 0.57 8.42 22.77
CA ALA A 227 0.89 9.81 22.48
C ALA A 227 0.99 10.68 23.75
N ILE A 228 0.16 10.43 24.76
CA ILE A 228 0.25 11.06 26.09
C ILE A 228 1.55 10.65 26.78
N GLU A 229 1.85 9.36 26.85
CA GLU A 229 3.10 8.85 27.46
C GLU A 229 4.35 9.41 26.76
N GLU A 230 4.32 9.53 25.43
CA GLU A 230 5.40 10.13 24.65
C GLU A 230 5.61 11.61 24.99
N SER A 231 4.54 12.34 25.29
CA SER A 231 4.58 13.77 25.63
C SER A 231 4.96 14.03 27.08
N VAL A 232 4.39 13.27 28.03
CA VAL A 232 4.52 13.50 29.48
C VAL A 232 5.73 12.77 30.06
N HIS A 233 5.97 11.53 29.63
CA HIS A 233 7.04 10.68 30.17
C HIS A 233 8.24 10.53 29.25
N ASN A 234 8.23 11.22 28.09
CA ASN A 234 9.27 11.13 27.06
C ASN A 234 9.50 9.68 26.56
N ASN A 235 8.46 8.85 26.66
CA ASN A 235 8.43 7.46 26.23
C ASN A 235 8.26 7.36 24.70
N LYS A 236 9.28 7.83 23.96
CA LYS A 236 9.25 7.98 22.50
C LYS A 236 8.93 6.69 21.77
N ARG A 237 8.12 6.79 20.71
CA ARG A 237 7.93 5.71 19.74
C ARG A 237 9.06 5.72 18.71
N THR A 238 9.47 4.54 18.24
CA THR A 238 10.62 4.39 17.35
C THR A 238 10.30 3.42 16.23
N ILE A 239 10.68 3.79 15.01
CA ILE A 239 10.72 2.90 13.86
C ILE A 239 12.17 2.56 13.54
N THR A 240 12.47 1.27 13.37
CA THR A 240 13.81 0.77 13.08
C THR A 240 13.78 -0.05 11.79
N PHE A 241 14.87 0.01 11.01
CA PHE A 241 15.09 -0.81 9.83
C PHE A 241 16.23 -1.77 10.13
N SER A 242 16.00 -3.08 10.03
CA SER A 242 17.02 -4.07 10.36
C SER A 242 18.25 -3.90 9.45
N PRO A 243 19.47 -4.22 9.93
CA PRO A 243 20.67 -4.20 9.10
C PRO A 243 20.53 -5.09 7.86
N VAL A 244 19.96 -6.29 8.02
CA VAL A 244 19.73 -7.25 6.92
C VAL A 244 18.80 -6.66 5.87
N LEU A 245 17.73 -5.97 6.28
CA LEU A 245 16.84 -5.27 5.35
C LEU A 245 17.58 -4.18 4.56
N ARG A 246 18.40 -3.38 5.24
CA ARG A 246 19.17 -2.30 4.59
C ARG A 246 20.16 -2.83 3.57
N GLU A 247 20.82 -3.94 3.87
CA GLU A 247 21.75 -4.61 2.95
C GLU A 247 21.02 -5.20 1.74
N ARG A 248 19.97 -6.02 1.97
CA ARG A 248 19.24 -6.70 0.88
C ARG A 248 18.59 -5.75 -0.10
N LEU A 249 18.08 -4.61 0.35
CA LEU A 249 17.49 -3.58 -0.51
C LEU A 249 18.51 -2.68 -1.22
N GLY A 250 19.79 -2.75 -0.83
CA GLY A 250 20.87 -2.10 -1.55
C GLY A 250 21.29 -2.86 -2.81
N HIS A 251 20.97 -4.15 -2.91
CA HIS A 251 21.48 -5.07 -3.93
C HIS A 251 20.45 -5.53 -4.98
N HIS A 252 19.24 -4.96 -4.98
CA HIS A 252 18.15 -5.30 -5.93
C HIS A 252 17.93 -6.82 -6.15
N ILE A 253 18.20 -7.66 -5.15
CA ILE A 253 18.30 -9.13 -5.31
C ILE A 253 17.05 -9.73 -5.98
N TYR A 254 15.86 -9.25 -5.60
CA TYR A 254 14.61 -9.72 -6.18
C TYR A 254 14.41 -9.26 -7.63
N GLY A 255 14.85 -8.04 -7.96
CA GLY A 255 14.88 -7.51 -9.32
C GLY A 255 15.85 -8.29 -10.21
N GLU A 256 17.04 -8.61 -9.68
CA GLU A 256 18.05 -9.39 -10.39
C GLU A 256 17.54 -10.81 -10.72
N ILE A 257 16.97 -11.52 -9.73
CA ILE A 257 16.39 -12.86 -9.95
C ILE A 257 15.25 -12.79 -10.98
N TRP A 258 14.40 -11.76 -10.89
CA TRP A 258 13.30 -11.53 -11.84
C TRP A 258 13.81 -11.31 -13.27
N ALA A 259 14.75 -10.38 -13.45
CA ALA A 259 15.30 -10.03 -14.74
C ALA A 259 16.05 -11.21 -15.37
N ASN A 260 16.86 -11.92 -14.58
CA ASN A 260 17.60 -13.10 -15.05
C ASN A 260 16.66 -14.25 -15.45
N THR A 261 15.51 -14.40 -14.78
CA THR A 261 14.49 -15.39 -15.18
C THR A 261 13.94 -15.08 -16.58
N ILE A 262 13.68 -13.81 -16.89
CA ILE A 262 13.18 -13.38 -18.20
C ILE A 262 14.27 -13.51 -19.26
N LYS A 263 15.49 -13.05 -18.98
CA LYS A 263 16.64 -13.19 -19.89
C LYS A 263 16.84 -14.66 -20.26
N LYS A 264 16.81 -15.56 -19.28
CA LYS A 264 16.91 -17.01 -19.49
C LYS A 264 15.78 -17.52 -20.39
N ALA A 265 14.53 -17.16 -20.12
CA ALA A 265 13.39 -17.56 -20.95
C ALA A 265 13.51 -17.06 -22.41
N LEU A 266 14.03 -15.84 -22.62
CA LEU A 266 14.29 -15.29 -23.94
C LEU A 266 15.42 -16.03 -24.66
N ILE A 267 16.50 -16.39 -23.95
CA ILE A 267 17.61 -17.18 -24.50
C ILE A 267 17.13 -18.58 -24.89
N ASP A 268 16.46 -19.29 -23.98
CA ASP A 268 15.98 -20.67 -24.19
C ASP A 268 15.02 -20.76 -25.40
N LYS A 269 14.31 -19.66 -25.70
CA LYS A 269 13.40 -19.55 -26.84
C LYS A 269 13.99 -18.88 -28.08
N ASN A 270 15.29 -18.54 -28.08
CA ASN A 270 15.97 -17.82 -29.16
C ASN A 270 15.33 -16.47 -29.52
N LEU A 271 14.77 -15.78 -28.52
CA LEU A 271 14.09 -14.49 -28.68
C LEU A 271 14.98 -13.28 -28.36
N ILE A 272 16.06 -13.47 -27.60
CA ILE A 272 16.86 -12.38 -27.01
C ILE A 272 17.50 -11.43 -28.04
N ASN A 273 17.81 -11.92 -29.24
CA ASN A 273 18.48 -11.13 -30.29
C ASN A 273 17.51 -10.32 -31.18
N ARG A 274 16.19 -10.40 -30.90
CA ARG A 274 15.17 -9.65 -31.64
C ARG A 274 14.87 -8.33 -30.93
N PRO A 275 14.30 -7.32 -31.64
CA PRO A 275 13.88 -6.08 -30.99
C PRO A 275 12.88 -6.37 -29.87
N LEU A 276 13.20 -5.94 -28.65
CA LEU A 276 12.35 -6.12 -27.48
C LEU A 276 11.53 -4.85 -27.24
N HIS A 277 10.21 -4.99 -27.10
CA HIS A 277 9.32 -3.92 -26.68
C HIS A 277 8.70 -4.27 -25.34
N ILE A 278 8.94 -3.45 -24.32
CA ILE A 278 8.45 -3.69 -22.98
C ILE A 278 7.24 -2.80 -22.71
N ILE A 279 6.17 -3.38 -22.16
CA ILE A 279 4.92 -2.71 -21.82
C ILE A 279 4.61 -3.02 -20.36
N SER A 280 4.47 -1.99 -19.51
CA SER A 280 3.87 -2.16 -18.18
C SER A 280 2.37 -1.91 -18.28
N ALA A 281 1.57 -2.97 -18.11
CA ALA A 281 0.11 -2.91 -18.24
C ALA A 281 -0.55 -4.11 -17.55
N ASN A 282 -1.89 -4.06 -17.44
CA ASN A 282 -2.66 -5.26 -17.10
C ASN A 282 -2.37 -6.38 -18.10
N MET A 283 -2.05 -7.57 -17.61
CA MET A 283 -1.79 -8.75 -18.44
C MET A 283 -2.96 -9.14 -19.35
N HIS A 284 -4.21 -8.87 -18.94
CA HIS A 284 -5.37 -9.14 -19.78
C HIS A 284 -5.49 -8.16 -20.95
N SER A 285 -5.03 -6.91 -20.79
CA SER A 285 -5.24 -5.87 -21.80
C SER A 285 -4.54 -6.20 -23.12
N VAL A 286 -3.24 -6.47 -23.09
CA VAL A 286 -2.46 -6.73 -24.31
C VAL A 286 -2.90 -8.05 -24.95
N MET A 287 -3.07 -9.10 -24.15
CA MET A 287 -3.56 -10.40 -24.62
C MET A 287 -4.92 -10.29 -25.32
N ASN A 288 -5.88 -9.58 -24.71
CA ASN A 288 -7.22 -9.42 -25.30
C ASN A 288 -7.16 -8.60 -26.59
N CYS A 289 -6.40 -7.51 -26.63
CA CYS A 289 -6.25 -6.70 -27.83
C CYS A 289 -5.71 -7.51 -29.02
N ILE A 290 -4.75 -8.40 -28.79
CA ILE A 290 -4.15 -9.23 -29.85
C ILE A 290 -5.10 -10.37 -30.24
N PHE A 291 -5.62 -11.14 -29.28
CA PHE A 291 -6.22 -12.45 -29.58
C PHE A 291 -7.76 -12.49 -29.54
N ALA A 292 -8.44 -11.58 -28.83
CA ALA A 292 -9.89 -11.70 -28.63
C ALA A 292 -10.67 -11.69 -29.96
N GLN A 293 -10.26 -10.83 -30.91
CA GLN A 293 -10.90 -10.74 -32.22
C GLN A 293 -10.84 -12.06 -32.99
N ALA A 294 -9.71 -12.76 -32.93
CA ALA A 294 -9.53 -14.04 -33.62
C ALA A 294 -10.39 -15.17 -33.02
N VAL A 295 -10.61 -15.14 -31.69
CA VAL A 295 -11.29 -16.23 -30.97
C VAL A 295 -12.80 -16.02 -30.90
N ILE A 296 -13.25 -14.83 -30.50
CA ILE A 296 -14.67 -14.55 -30.21
C ILE A 296 -15.24 -13.42 -31.07
N GLY A 297 -14.44 -12.76 -31.91
CA GLY A 297 -14.88 -11.59 -32.68
C GLY A 297 -16.09 -11.84 -33.60
N LYS A 298 -16.32 -13.09 -34.02
CA LYS A 298 -17.54 -13.47 -34.78
C LYS A 298 -18.84 -13.19 -34.02
N ASN A 299 -18.83 -13.31 -32.69
CA ASN A 299 -20.00 -13.06 -31.84
C ASN A 299 -20.35 -11.57 -31.72
N TYR A 300 -19.44 -10.69 -32.15
CA TYR A 300 -19.53 -9.23 -32.05
C TYR A 300 -19.59 -8.56 -33.42
N LYS A 301 -19.97 -9.31 -34.47
CA LYS A 301 -20.13 -8.75 -35.81
C LYS A 301 -21.24 -7.67 -35.77
N ASN A 302 -20.93 -6.47 -36.27
CA ASN A 302 -21.80 -5.29 -36.26
C ASN A 302 -22.08 -4.67 -34.87
N LYS A 303 -21.34 -5.06 -33.82
CA LYS A 303 -21.36 -4.36 -32.53
C LYS A 303 -20.27 -3.28 -32.47
N PRO A 304 -20.40 -2.28 -31.58
CA PRO A 304 -19.33 -1.34 -31.31
C PRO A 304 -18.02 -2.05 -30.97
N GLU A 305 -16.93 -1.40 -31.35
CA GLU A 305 -15.59 -1.99 -31.29
C GLU A 305 -15.18 -2.37 -29.86
N PHE A 306 -15.66 -1.66 -28.84
CA PHE A 306 -15.27 -1.87 -27.45
C PHE A 306 -16.07 -2.96 -26.72
N ASP A 307 -17.23 -3.39 -27.27
CA ASP A 307 -18.12 -4.38 -26.63
C ASP A 307 -17.39 -5.69 -26.28
N ILE A 308 -16.48 -6.14 -27.15
CA ILE A 308 -15.70 -7.36 -26.90
C ILE A 308 -14.85 -7.26 -25.63
N PHE A 309 -14.31 -6.06 -25.35
CA PHE A 309 -13.43 -5.83 -24.20
C PHE A 309 -14.24 -5.56 -22.95
N GLU A 310 -15.37 -4.86 -23.07
CA GLU A 310 -16.33 -4.70 -21.98
C GLU A 310 -16.82 -6.06 -21.49
N ASP A 311 -17.24 -6.94 -22.39
CA ASP A 311 -17.64 -8.30 -22.03
C ASP A 311 -16.50 -9.09 -21.37
N LEU A 312 -15.28 -8.99 -21.89
CA LEU A 312 -14.14 -9.68 -21.28
C LEU A 312 -13.78 -9.13 -19.89
N SER A 313 -14.10 -7.87 -19.60
CA SER A 313 -13.87 -7.23 -18.30
C SER A 313 -14.84 -7.69 -17.21
N HIS A 314 -16.05 -8.14 -17.58
CA HIS A 314 -17.06 -8.57 -16.60
C HIS A 314 -16.66 -9.85 -15.87
N ALA A 315 -16.72 -9.82 -14.52
CA ALA A 315 -16.34 -10.95 -13.67
C ALA A 315 -17.00 -12.28 -14.10
N ASN A 316 -18.27 -12.27 -14.50
CA ASN A 316 -19.01 -13.48 -14.87
C ASN A 316 -18.53 -14.18 -16.17
N ASN A 317 -17.73 -13.51 -17.00
CA ASN A 317 -17.30 -14.02 -18.31
C ASN A 317 -15.99 -14.84 -18.26
N HIS A 318 -15.81 -15.65 -17.20
CA HIS A 318 -14.62 -16.49 -17.01
C HIS A 318 -14.37 -17.47 -18.16
N SER A 319 -15.42 -18.05 -18.73
CA SER A 319 -15.31 -19.02 -19.84
C SER A 319 -14.75 -18.38 -21.12
N LEU A 320 -15.15 -17.14 -21.42
CA LEU A 320 -14.63 -16.39 -22.57
C LEU A 320 -13.17 -16.01 -22.37
N ARG A 321 -12.81 -15.50 -21.19
CA ARG A 321 -11.41 -15.18 -20.85
C ARG A 321 -10.51 -16.41 -20.96
N LYS A 322 -10.97 -17.55 -20.46
CA LYS A 322 -10.22 -18.81 -20.53
C LYS A 322 -9.94 -19.22 -21.99
N LYS A 323 -10.94 -19.13 -22.87
CA LYS A 323 -10.76 -19.43 -24.30
C LYS A 323 -9.72 -18.52 -24.96
N VAL A 324 -9.76 -17.21 -24.68
CA VAL A 324 -8.78 -16.26 -25.22
C VAL A 324 -7.37 -16.56 -24.69
N ALA A 325 -7.22 -16.84 -23.40
CA ALA A 325 -5.94 -17.18 -22.80
C ALA A 325 -5.34 -18.49 -23.34
N GLU A 326 -6.13 -19.54 -23.48
CA GLU A 326 -5.71 -20.81 -24.08
C GLU A 326 -5.26 -20.63 -25.54
N TYR A 327 -6.02 -19.84 -26.31
CA TYR A 327 -5.62 -19.51 -27.68
C TYR A 327 -4.30 -18.73 -27.70
N ALA A 328 -4.14 -17.72 -26.85
CA ALA A 328 -2.93 -16.92 -26.77
C ALA A 328 -1.70 -17.79 -26.48
N LEU A 329 -1.77 -18.67 -25.47
CA LEU A 329 -0.68 -19.58 -25.09
C LEU A 329 -0.27 -20.52 -26.24
N ASN A 330 -1.22 -20.95 -27.06
CA ASN A 330 -0.96 -21.81 -28.21
C ASN A 330 -0.49 -21.04 -29.46
N ASN A 331 -0.61 -19.70 -29.49
CA ASN A 331 -0.36 -18.88 -30.67
C ASN A 331 0.67 -17.77 -30.40
N GLY A 332 1.75 -18.12 -29.71
CA GLY A 332 2.93 -17.25 -29.57
C GLY A 332 2.98 -16.41 -28.31
N MET A 333 2.08 -16.59 -27.34
CA MET A 333 2.22 -16.02 -26.00
C MET A 333 2.82 -17.03 -25.03
N PHE A 334 3.74 -16.59 -24.17
CA PHE A 334 4.28 -17.35 -23.06
C PHE A 334 4.01 -16.60 -21.76
N PHE A 335 3.68 -17.33 -20.70
CA PHE A 335 3.47 -16.76 -19.38
C PHE A 335 4.59 -17.19 -18.44
N ILE A 336 5.16 -16.23 -17.72
CA ILE A 336 6.17 -16.43 -16.70
C ILE A 336 5.55 -15.91 -15.39
N ARG A 337 5.19 -16.85 -14.51
CA ARG A 337 4.78 -16.53 -13.15
C ARG A 337 6.00 -16.07 -12.37
N ASP A 338 5.88 -14.96 -11.64
CA ASP A 338 6.95 -14.53 -10.77
C ASP A 338 7.17 -15.50 -9.61
N THR A 339 8.43 -15.81 -9.36
CA THR A 339 8.90 -16.55 -8.19
C THR A 339 10.03 -15.84 -7.46
N SER A 340 10.44 -14.64 -7.90
CA SER A 340 11.52 -13.90 -7.27
C SER A 340 11.06 -13.18 -6.01
N GLY A 341 9.78 -12.85 -5.91
CA GLY A 341 9.22 -12.04 -4.83
C GLY A 341 8.88 -10.60 -5.24
N THR A 342 9.20 -10.19 -6.47
CA THR A 342 8.74 -8.90 -7.00
C THR A 342 7.23 -8.87 -7.21
N THR A 343 6.57 -10.03 -7.31
CA THR A 343 5.14 -10.19 -7.63
C THR A 343 4.73 -9.64 -8.99
N ILE A 344 5.70 -9.41 -9.89
CA ILE A 344 5.47 -8.92 -11.26
C ILE A 344 5.51 -10.09 -12.22
N ASP A 345 4.34 -10.60 -12.59
CA ASP A 345 4.23 -11.60 -13.64
C ASP A 345 4.59 -11.00 -15.01
N VAL A 346 5.02 -11.87 -15.94
CA VAL A 346 5.42 -11.45 -17.29
C VAL A 346 4.73 -12.31 -18.34
N GLN A 347 4.27 -11.66 -19.40
CA GLN A 347 3.87 -12.31 -20.65
C GLN A 347 4.84 -11.94 -21.76
N ILE A 348 5.31 -12.92 -22.52
CA ILE A 348 6.17 -12.72 -23.69
C ILE A 348 5.38 -13.11 -24.93
N PHE A 349 5.31 -12.21 -25.91
CA PHE A 349 4.61 -12.42 -27.18
C PHE A 349 5.62 -12.48 -28.31
N ASP A 350 5.75 -13.66 -28.91
CA ASP A 350 6.52 -13.86 -30.13
C ASP A 350 5.67 -13.47 -31.35
N THR A 351 5.90 -12.26 -31.85
CA THR A 351 5.17 -11.74 -33.02
C THR A 351 5.52 -12.45 -34.34
N ALA A 352 6.53 -13.33 -34.36
CA ALA A 352 6.82 -14.17 -35.52
C ALA A 352 5.84 -15.34 -35.63
N VAL A 353 5.36 -15.85 -34.50
CA VAL A 353 4.39 -16.97 -34.42
C VAL A 353 2.95 -16.46 -34.56
N ILE A 354 2.66 -15.27 -34.06
CA ILE A 354 1.30 -14.70 -34.06
C ILE A 354 0.81 -14.46 -35.50
N ASP A 355 -0.36 -15.01 -35.84
CA ASP A 355 -1.09 -14.67 -37.06
C ASP A 355 -1.92 -13.40 -36.84
N PHE A 356 -1.41 -12.28 -37.33
CA PHE A 356 -2.08 -10.98 -37.20
C PHE A 356 -3.28 -10.79 -38.14
N LYS A 357 -3.49 -11.65 -39.15
CA LYS A 357 -4.55 -11.46 -40.17
C LYS A 357 -5.96 -11.38 -39.55
N ASN A 358 -6.21 -12.19 -38.53
CA ASN A 358 -7.50 -12.28 -37.84
C ASN A 358 -7.54 -11.46 -36.54
N THR A 359 -6.55 -10.60 -36.34
CA THR A 359 -6.45 -9.68 -35.20
C THR A 359 -6.85 -8.28 -35.62
N ARG A 360 -6.94 -7.37 -34.65
CA ARG A 360 -7.14 -5.94 -34.94
C ARG A 360 -5.91 -5.25 -35.51
N PHE A 361 -4.77 -5.91 -35.49
CA PHE A 361 -3.50 -5.41 -36.00
C PHE A 361 -3.16 -6.03 -37.35
N SER A 362 -4.16 -6.39 -38.16
CA SER A 362 -3.96 -6.99 -39.49
C SER A 362 -3.23 -6.09 -40.49
N SER A 363 -3.22 -4.78 -40.24
CA SER A 363 -2.47 -3.78 -41.00
C SER A 363 -1.05 -3.52 -40.47
N ALA A 364 -0.64 -4.19 -39.39
CA ALA A 364 0.69 -4.04 -38.82
C ALA A 364 1.78 -4.46 -39.83
N LYS A 365 2.79 -3.60 -39.99
CA LYS A 365 3.94 -3.86 -40.84
C LYS A 365 5.12 -4.22 -39.95
N PHE A 366 5.79 -5.31 -40.29
CA PHE A 366 6.98 -5.77 -39.58
C PHE A 366 8.20 -5.69 -40.49
N ASN A 367 9.33 -5.33 -39.91
CA ASN A 367 10.64 -5.47 -40.56
C ASN A 367 11.05 -6.96 -40.54
N GLU A 368 12.18 -7.30 -41.19
CA GLU A 368 12.70 -8.68 -41.24
C GLU A 368 12.80 -9.32 -39.85
N ASN A 369 13.31 -8.57 -38.87
CA ASN A 369 13.34 -8.99 -37.47
C ASN A 369 12.06 -8.53 -36.75
N LYS A 370 11.04 -9.39 -36.80
CA LYS A 370 9.80 -9.20 -36.06
C LYS A 370 10.09 -9.02 -34.55
N PRO A 371 9.50 -8.03 -33.87
CA PRO A 371 9.81 -7.77 -32.47
C PRO A 371 9.28 -8.85 -31.52
N VAL A 372 9.72 -8.81 -30.27
CA VAL A 372 9.15 -9.58 -29.16
C VAL A 372 8.55 -8.57 -28.19
N ILE A 373 7.30 -8.77 -27.80
CA ILE A 373 6.63 -7.88 -26.84
C ILE A 373 6.70 -8.55 -25.48
N ILE A 374 7.16 -7.83 -24.47
CA ILE A 374 7.23 -8.25 -23.08
C ILE A 374 6.23 -7.38 -22.32
N VAL A 375 5.24 -8.00 -21.70
CA VAL A 375 4.22 -7.32 -20.89
C VAL A 375 4.46 -7.67 -19.43
N MET A 376 4.72 -6.66 -18.62
CA MET A 376 4.94 -6.76 -17.18
C MET A 376 3.67 -6.34 -16.44
N ASP A 377 3.26 -7.14 -15.45
CA ASP A 377 2.05 -6.86 -14.68
C ASP A 377 2.21 -5.63 -13.78
N TYR A 378 1.70 -4.49 -14.23
CA TYR A 378 1.55 -3.24 -13.46
C TYR A 378 2.74 -2.81 -12.60
N ALA A 379 3.96 -2.97 -13.11
CA ALA A 379 5.14 -2.41 -12.46
C ALA A 379 5.16 -0.88 -12.65
N PHE A 380 5.23 -0.11 -11.56
CA PHE A 380 5.38 1.35 -11.59
C PHE A 380 6.38 1.85 -10.54
N GLY A 381 6.81 3.11 -10.70
CA GLY A 381 7.65 3.79 -9.71
C GLY A 381 8.99 3.10 -9.50
N GLU A 382 9.43 3.04 -8.24
CA GLU A 382 10.74 2.46 -7.88
C GLU A 382 10.81 0.97 -8.19
N GLN A 383 9.72 0.22 -8.03
CA GLN A 383 9.68 -1.20 -8.37
C GLN A 383 9.95 -1.44 -9.86
N ALA A 384 9.34 -0.64 -10.74
CA ALA A 384 9.62 -0.72 -12.18
C ALA A 384 11.06 -0.34 -12.50
N TYR A 385 11.56 0.74 -11.90
CA TYR A 385 12.93 1.20 -12.09
C TYR A 385 13.92 0.10 -11.69
N GLU A 386 13.81 -0.44 -10.47
CA GLU A 386 14.66 -1.52 -9.97
C GLU A 386 14.62 -2.74 -10.89
N THR A 387 13.44 -3.19 -11.35
CA THR A 387 13.37 -4.38 -12.21
C THR A 387 13.86 -4.19 -13.64
N ILE A 388 13.83 -2.95 -14.18
CA ILE A 388 14.26 -2.66 -15.55
C ILE A 388 15.76 -2.35 -15.62
N ASP A 389 16.32 -1.82 -14.53
CA ASP A 389 17.76 -1.58 -14.40
C ASP A 389 18.56 -2.90 -14.41
N GLU A 390 18.00 -3.95 -13.81
CA GLU A 390 18.54 -5.32 -13.81
C GLU A 390 18.27 -6.07 -15.12
#